data_AF-A0A0B5INC3-F1
#
_entry.id   AF-A0A0B5INC3-F1
#
_cell.length_a   1.000
_cell.length_b   1.000
_cell.length_c   1.000
_cell.angle_alpha   90.00
_cell.angle_beta   90.00
_cell.angle_gamma   90.00
#
_symmetry.space_group_name_H-M   'P 1'
#
loop_
_entity.id
_entity.type
_entity.pdbx_description
1 polymer ?
#
loop_
_entity_poly.entity_id
_entity_poly.type
_entity_poly.pdbx_seq_one_letter_code
_entity_poly.pdbx_strand_id
1 'polypeptide(L)'
;MSWSEAQYEECLHGERRRYAWTMQHHGGLTPSDAWAAALDWYPYEPSDTPHRGLVFHDEAWHWAMLAIHGDRYPVERPELVEPPAEYLALD
;
A
#
# COMPACT_ATOMS: atom_id res chain seq x y z
N MET A 1 9.57 -18.19 -6.21
CA MET A 1 8.92 -17.83 -7.48
C MET A 1 9.66 -16.62 -8.01
N SER A 2 10.22 -16.65 -9.22
CA SER A 2 10.87 -15.47 -9.81
C SER A 2 9.82 -14.70 -10.61
N TRP A 3 9.51 -13.49 -10.19
CA TRP A 3 8.63 -12.57 -10.91
C TRP A 3 9.21 -12.25 -12.29
N SER A 4 8.37 -12.15 -13.32
CA SER A 4 8.77 -11.36 -14.50
C SER A 4 8.74 -9.87 -14.14
N GLU A 5 9.51 -9.07 -14.88
CA GLU A 5 9.55 -7.62 -14.63
C GLU A 5 8.16 -6.98 -14.77
N ALA A 6 7.41 -7.36 -15.81
CA ALA A 6 6.06 -6.86 -16.04
C ALA A 6 5.10 -7.20 -14.88
N GLN A 7 5.13 -8.43 -14.38
CA GLN A 7 4.30 -8.83 -13.23
C GLN A 7 4.66 -8.01 -11.98
N TYR A 8 5.95 -7.76 -11.76
CA TYR A 8 6.40 -7.01 -10.60
C TYR A 8 5.98 -5.55 -10.69
N GLU A 9 6.20 -4.92 -11.84
CA GLU A 9 5.82 -3.51 -12.05
C GLU A 9 4.30 -3.31 -11.92
N GLU A 10 3.50 -4.22 -12.48
CA GLU A 10 2.04 -4.20 -12.35
C GLU A 10 1.60 -4.29 -10.89
N CYS A 11 2.19 -5.23 -10.14
CA CYS A 11 1.90 -5.38 -8.72
C CYS A 11 2.31 -4.14 -7.92
N LEU A 12 3.56 -3.70 -8.07
CA LEU A 12 4.12 -2.56 -7.36
C LEU A 12 3.29 -1.29 -7.62
N HIS A 13 2.82 -1.11 -8.86
CA HIS A 13 1.94 -0.02 -9.21
C HIS A 13 0.58 -0.13 -8.49
N GLY A 14 -0.02 -1.32 -8.43
CA GLY A 14 -1.26 -1.57 -7.70
C GLY A 14 -1.13 -1.27 -6.19
N GLU A 15 -0.03 -1.65 -5.58
CA GLU A 15 0.26 -1.38 -4.16
C GLU A 15 0.42 0.11 -3.90
N ARG A 16 1.23 0.81 -4.72
CA ARG A 16 1.40 2.25 -4.60
C ARG A 16 0.10 3.01 -4.78
N ARG A 17 -0.72 2.60 -5.75
CA ARG A 17 -2.04 3.19 -5.99
C ARG A 17 -2.94 3.05 -4.77
N ARG A 18 -3.02 1.84 -4.21
CA ARG A 18 -3.86 1.54 -3.04
C ARG A 18 -3.38 2.27 -1.79
N TYR A 19 -2.08 2.29 -1.52
CA TYR A 19 -1.50 3.03 -0.39
C TYR A 19 -1.72 4.55 -0.53
N ALA A 20 -1.43 5.12 -1.70
CA ALA A 20 -1.66 6.54 -1.96
C ALA A 20 -3.13 6.91 -1.81
N TRP A 21 -4.06 6.08 -2.30
CA TRP A 21 -5.49 6.30 -2.10
C TRP A 21 -5.83 6.38 -0.62
N THR A 22 -5.35 5.44 0.20
CA THR A 22 -5.61 5.44 1.65
C THR A 22 -5.01 6.65 2.35
N MET A 23 -3.77 7.02 2.01
CA MET A 23 -3.12 8.21 2.57
C MET A 23 -3.86 9.51 2.22
N GLN A 24 -4.46 9.58 1.02
CA GLN A 24 -5.27 10.72 0.63
C GLN A 24 -6.61 10.75 1.38
N HIS A 25 -7.34 9.62 1.41
CA HIS A 25 -8.73 9.59 1.90
C HIS A 25 -8.82 9.50 3.43
N HIS A 26 -7.88 8.82 4.06
CA HIS A 26 -7.85 8.61 5.51
C HIS A 26 -6.71 9.38 6.20
N GLY A 27 -5.58 9.61 5.51
CA GLY A 27 -4.44 10.34 6.05
C GLY A 27 -4.47 11.85 5.82
N GLY A 28 -5.40 12.35 4.99
CA GLY A 28 -5.53 13.78 4.69
C GLY A 28 -4.39 14.37 3.85
N LEU A 29 -3.57 13.52 3.21
CA LEU A 29 -2.49 13.97 2.33
C LEU A 29 -3.04 14.51 1.00
N THR A 30 -2.29 15.43 0.40
CA THR A 30 -2.54 15.82 -1.00
C THR A 30 -2.22 14.65 -1.94
N PRO A 31 -2.77 14.61 -3.16
CA PRO A 31 -2.45 13.55 -4.12
C PRO A 31 -0.95 13.38 -4.39
N SER A 32 -0.19 14.47 -4.43
CA SER A 32 1.27 14.42 -4.62
C SER A 32 1.99 13.85 -3.41
N ASP A 33 1.61 14.25 -2.20
CA ASP A 33 2.25 13.78 -0.97
C ASP A 33 1.90 12.31 -0.69
N ALA A 34 0.67 11.90 -0.99
CA ALA A 34 0.22 10.52 -0.89
C ALA A 34 0.99 9.60 -1.85
N TRP A 35 1.23 10.06 -3.09
CA TRP A 35 2.04 9.31 -4.05
C TRP A 35 3.52 9.24 -3.63
N ALA A 36 4.07 10.34 -3.12
CA ALA A 36 5.43 10.34 -2.57
C ALA A 36 5.56 9.34 -1.41
N ALA A 37 4.62 9.34 -0.47
CA ALA A 37 4.59 8.37 0.62
C ALA A 37 4.49 6.91 0.12
N ALA A 38 3.74 6.68 -0.95
CA ALA A 38 3.65 5.35 -1.57
C ALA A 38 4.98 4.92 -2.23
N LEU A 39 5.72 5.83 -2.86
CA LEU A 39 7.04 5.54 -3.43
C LEU A 39 8.08 5.21 -2.35
N ASP A 40 8.01 5.90 -1.20
CA ASP A 40 8.89 5.67 -0.07
C ASP A 40 8.58 4.32 0.61
N TRP A 41 7.30 3.97 0.75
CA TRP A 41 6.88 2.73 1.40
C TRP A 41 7.04 1.49 0.49
N TYR A 42 6.76 1.65 -0.80
CA TYR A 42 6.91 0.61 -1.82
C TYR A 42 8.02 1.00 -2.80
N PRO A 43 9.31 0.91 -2.41
CA PRO A 43 10.41 1.21 -3.32
C PRO A 43 10.49 0.18 -4.44
N TYR A 44 11.06 0.58 -5.57
CA TYR A 44 11.41 -0.37 -6.62
C TYR A 44 12.58 -1.23 -6.16
N GLU A 45 12.45 -2.54 -6.35
CA GLU A 45 13.44 -3.54 -6.03
C GLU A 45 13.92 -4.20 -7.34
N PRO A 46 15.21 -4.08 -7.67
CA PRO A 46 15.82 -4.77 -8.80
C PRO A 46 15.59 -6.28 -8.79
N SER A 47 15.64 -6.91 -9.96
CA SER A 47 15.37 -8.34 -10.13
C SER A 47 16.31 -9.29 -9.36
N ASP A 48 17.50 -8.81 -8.99
CA ASP A 48 18.50 -9.52 -8.18
C ASP A 48 18.37 -9.23 -6.67
N THR A 49 17.40 -8.41 -6.26
CA THR A 49 17.12 -8.14 -4.84
C THR A 49 16.68 -9.42 -4.14
N PRO A 50 17.38 -9.86 -3.08
CA PRO A 50 16.95 -11.00 -2.28
C PRO A 50 15.54 -10.75 -1.74
N HIS A 51 14.65 -11.69 -1.99
CA HIS A 51 13.25 -11.59 -1.58
C HIS A 51 12.50 -10.37 -2.18
N ARG A 52 12.78 -10.00 -3.43
CA ARG A 52 11.96 -9.04 -4.18
C ARG A 52 10.46 -9.32 -4.04
N GLY A 53 9.68 -8.30 -3.71
CA GLY A 53 8.25 -8.39 -3.47
C GLY A 53 7.89 -9.11 -2.17
N LEU A 54 8.81 -9.21 -1.18
CA LEU A 54 8.47 -9.71 0.15
C LEU A 54 7.56 -8.74 0.90
N VAL A 55 7.69 -7.45 0.57
CA VAL A 55 6.79 -6.37 1.00
C VAL A 55 5.57 -6.37 0.06
N PHE A 56 4.64 -7.29 0.34
CA PHE A 56 3.19 -7.32 0.02
C PHE A 56 2.62 -8.00 -1.22
N HIS A 57 1.34 -8.41 -1.05
CA HIS A 57 0.27 -8.34 -2.06
C HIS A 57 -1.13 -7.94 -1.53
N ASP A 58 -1.40 -8.04 -0.23
CA ASP A 58 -2.77 -7.98 0.30
C ASP A 58 -3.00 -6.94 1.41
N GLU A 59 -1.95 -6.22 1.85
CA GLU A 59 -2.07 -5.40 3.07
C GLU A 59 -1.83 -3.89 2.87
N ALA A 60 -1.81 -3.35 1.64
CA ALA A 60 -1.57 -1.91 1.44
C ALA A 60 -2.53 -1.00 2.25
N TRP A 61 -3.76 -1.45 2.46
CA TRP A 61 -4.71 -0.86 3.41
C TRP A 61 -4.20 -0.88 4.85
N HIS A 62 -3.81 -2.06 5.34
CA HIS A 62 -3.33 -2.26 6.71
C HIS A 62 -2.09 -1.39 7.00
N TRP A 63 -1.11 -1.36 6.09
CA TRP A 63 0.09 -0.54 6.28
C TRP A 63 -0.19 0.95 6.30
N ALA A 64 -1.06 1.42 5.40
CA ALA A 64 -1.48 2.82 5.44
C ALA A 64 -2.23 3.14 6.74
N MET A 65 -3.13 2.26 7.21
CA MET A 65 -3.85 2.45 8.46
C MET A 65 -2.91 2.45 9.68
N LEU A 66 -1.91 1.57 9.70
CA LEU A 66 -0.85 1.60 10.72
C LEU A 66 -0.07 2.92 10.69
N ALA A 67 0.26 3.43 9.51
CA ALA A 67 0.97 4.70 9.37
C ALA A 67 0.12 5.90 9.85
N ILE A 68 -1.20 5.87 9.63
CA ILE A 68 -2.12 6.96 9.97
C ILE A 68 -2.52 6.92 11.46
N HIS A 69 -2.85 5.73 11.98
CA HIS A 69 -3.50 5.56 13.28
C HIS A 69 -2.61 4.86 14.33
N GLY A 70 -1.46 4.32 13.94
CA GLY A 70 -0.59 3.54 14.80
C GLY A 70 -0.99 2.07 14.92
N ASP A 71 -0.19 1.31 15.64
CA ASP A 71 -0.29 -0.14 15.81
C ASP A 71 -1.58 -0.62 16.50
N ARG A 72 -2.18 0.23 17.33
CA ARG A 72 -3.41 -0.09 18.07
C ARG A 72 -4.70 0.13 17.29
N TYR A 73 -4.62 0.65 16.05
CA TYR A 73 -5.82 0.99 15.28
C TYR A 73 -6.82 -0.17 15.12
N PRO A 74 -6.45 -1.46 14.99
CA PRO A 74 -7.44 -2.52 14.84
C PRO A 74 -8.34 -2.68 16.07
N VAL A 75 -7.82 -2.34 17.26
CA VAL A 75 -8.55 -2.39 18.52
C VAL A 75 -9.31 -1.08 18.78
N GLU A 76 -8.69 0.05 18.45
CA GLU A 76 -9.26 1.37 18.72
C GLU A 76 -10.29 1.81 17.67
N ARG A 77 -10.13 1.33 16.44
CA ARG A 77 -10.92 1.65 15.25
C ARG A 77 -11.25 0.36 14.46
N PRO A 78 -11.99 -0.60 15.07
CA PRO A 78 -12.31 -1.86 14.42
C PRO A 78 -13.08 -1.70 13.10
N GLU A 79 -13.78 -0.58 12.92
CA GLU A 79 -14.47 -0.23 11.67
C GLU A 79 -13.53 0.05 10.49
N LEU A 80 -12.23 0.25 10.75
CA LEU A 80 -11.20 0.50 9.73
C LEU A 80 -10.34 -0.74 9.44
N VAL A 81 -10.63 -1.89 10.05
CA VAL A 81 -9.88 -3.13 9.78
C VAL A 81 -10.11 -3.58 8.35
N GLU A 82 -11.37 -3.57 7.91
CA GLU A 82 -11.75 -3.93 6.55
C GLU A 82 -11.77 -2.68 5.64
N PRO A 83 -11.15 -2.74 4.45
CA PRO A 83 -11.21 -1.65 3.50
C PRO A 83 -12.63 -1.45 2.94
N PRO A 84 -13.02 -0.20 2.62
CA PRO A 84 -14.28 0.09 1.97
C PRO A 84 -14.30 -0.42 0.52
N ALA A 85 -15.50 -0.58 -0.05
CA ALA A 85 -15.68 -1.04 -1.43
C ALA A 85 -14.97 -0.16 -2.48
N GLU A 86 -14.85 1.16 -2.23
CA GLU A 86 -14.13 2.09 -3.10
C GLU A 86 -12.64 1.76 -3.20
N TYR A 87 -12.03 1.31 -2.09
CA TYR A 87 -10.65 0.84 -2.09
C TYR A 87 -10.51 -0.48 -2.84
N LEU A 88 -11.45 -1.42 -2.64
CA LEU A 88 -11.44 -2.72 -3.32
C LEU A 88 -11.64 -2.60 -4.85
N ALA A 89 -12.25 -1.51 -5.32
CA ALA A 89 -12.41 -1.22 -6.74
C ALA A 89 -11.17 -0.58 -7.40
N LEU A 90 -10.04 -0.45 -6.66
CA LEU A 90 -8.77 0.03 -7.21
C LEU A 90 -7.95 -1.05 -7.91
N ASP A 91 -8.39 -2.31 -7.84
CA ASP A 91 -7.82 -3.45 -8.56
C ASP A 91 -8.39 -3.55 -10.00
#